data_AF-A0A521QJB7-F1
#
_entry.id   AF-A0A521QJB7-F1
#
_cell.length_a   1.000
_cell.length_b   1.000
_cell.length_c   1.000
_cell.angle_alpha   90.00
_cell.angle_beta   90.00
_cell.angle_gamma   90.00
#
_symmetry.space_group_name_H-M   'P 1'
#
loop_
_entity.id
_entity.type
_entity.pdbx_description
1 polymer ?
#
loop_
_entity_poly.entity_id
_entity_poly.type
_entity_poly.pdbx_seq_one_letter_code
_entity_poly.pdbx_strand_id
1 'polypeptide(L)'
;MGGEGRGGPRLSPMTLGRRIVYGFSCNLTALSSSDNFPHNKSTPPACEDKSMAEHIKMTPQEAKEKVAALRKIVLDTYEKEIKNHPFFQELRAGTLSKEHLKFWVKNWYAFALEVNTGMATVYHQFVGFFKRHPDLEDRIAQKIGEEFTTPALGGHARMLAPLAKALGVQLHEMIEAELIPEARGLVDFFVRSWIDIPLAECFAIHLEEEIFGFISQDFRTSLPKYGLTKEEMKYFRVHEEADLSEEHGGTNQIILQKALEDGYGNERAGWPLEYCARIAVEMMAHFYDGIYRRYNHTR
;
A
#
# COMPACT_ATOMS: atom_id res chain seq x y z
N MET A 1 -43.43 -44.70 -34.85
CA MET A 1 -43.98 -43.64 -35.72
C MET A 1 -44.57 -42.61 -34.77
N GLY A 2 -43.84 -41.57 -34.37
CA GLY A 2 -43.74 -40.25 -35.04
C GLY A 2 -44.84 -39.34 -34.47
N GLY A 3 -44.67 -38.08 -34.07
CA GLY A 3 -43.55 -37.13 -33.97
C GLY A 3 -43.89 -36.14 -32.83
N GLU A 4 -42.89 -35.59 -32.15
CA GLU A 4 -42.35 -34.23 -32.33
C GLU A 4 -43.31 -33.08 -32.02
N GLY A 5 -42.93 -32.26 -31.02
CA GLY A 5 -43.55 -30.97 -30.76
C GLY A 5 -43.24 -30.42 -29.37
N ARG A 6 -42.12 -29.69 -29.23
CA ARG A 6 -42.00 -28.54 -28.32
C ARG A 6 -40.73 -27.76 -28.64
N GLY A 7 -40.95 -26.61 -29.28
CA GLY A 7 -39.91 -25.67 -29.69
C GLY A 7 -39.28 -24.96 -28.50
N GLY A 8 -37.95 -24.90 -28.51
CA GLY A 8 -37.17 -23.98 -27.69
C GLY A 8 -37.19 -22.55 -28.26
N PRO A 9 -36.97 -21.53 -27.42
CA PRO A 9 -36.99 -20.14 -27.86
C PRO A 9 -35.76 -19.82 -28.73
N ARG A 10 -36.03 -19.18 -29.89
CA ARG A 10 -35.01 -18.59 -30.76
C ARG A 10 -34.45 -17.33 -30.13
N LEU A 11 -33.13 -17.29 -29.92
CA LEU A 11 -32.39 -16.07 -29.63
C LEU A 11 -32.26 -15.23 -30.91
N SER A 12 -32.79 -14.01 -30.90
CA SER A 12 -32.55 -13.02 -31.95
C SER A 12 -31.12 -12.47 -31.84
N PRO A 13 -30.42 -12.23 -32.96
CA PRO A 13 -29.11 -11.59 -32.95
C PRO A 13 -29.25 -10.09 -32.62
N MET A 14 -28.52 -9.64 -31.59
CA MET A 14 -28.33 -8.22 -31.31
C MET A 14 -27.53 -7.56 -32.44
N THR A 15 -28.10 -6.48 -32.96
CA THR A 15 -27.48 -5.55 -33.89
C THR A 15 -26.34 -4.79 -33.21
N LEU A 16 -25.10 -5.07 -33.63
CA LEU A 16 -23.91 -4.35 -33.22
C LEU A 16 -23.83 -3.03 -34.01
N GLY A 17 -24.24 -1.92 -33.39
CA GLY A 17 -24.30 -0.62 -34.04
C GLY A 17 -23.65 0.49 -33.19
N ARG A 18 -22.48 0.94 -33.67
CA ARG A 18 -21.79 2.24 -33.49
C ARG A 18 -20.37 2.10 -32.92
N ARG A 19 -19.41 2.01 -33.86
CA ARG A 19 -18.02 2.42 -33.65
C ARG A 19 -18.01 3.93 -33.40
N ILE A 20 -17.55 4.33 -32.22
CA ILE A 20 -17.09 5.69 -31.97
C ILE A 20 -15.66 5.75 -32.50
N VAL A 21 -15.47 6.47 -33.61
CA VAL A 21 -14.14 6.80 -34.15
C VAL A 21 -13.74 8.13 -33.53
N TYR A 22 -12.81 8.12 -32.57
CA TYR A 22 -12.12 9.34 -32.15
C TYR A 22 -11.03 9.65 -33.17
N GLY A 23 -11.34 10.55 -34.10
CA GLY A 23 -10.36 11.17 -34.98
C GLY A 23 -9.66 12.32 -34.27
N PHE A 24 -8.44 12.11 -33.80
CA PHE A 24 -7.52 13.20 -33.46
C PHE A 24 -6.85 13.69 -34.74
N SER A 25 -7.38 14.78 -35.32
CA SER A 25 -6.70 15.53 -36.38
C SER A 25 -5.85 16.62 -35.71
N CYS A 26 -4.53 16.46 -35.74
CA CYS A 26 -3.58 17.48 -35.32
C CYS A 26 -3.24 18.34 -36.54
N ASN A 27 -3.93 19.47 -36.70
CA ASN A 27 -3.58 20.49 -37.70
C ASN A 27 -2.42 21.34 -37.15
N LEU A 28 -1.19 20.99 -37.50
CA LEU A 28 -0.03 21.89 -37.40
C LEU A 28 0.02 22.74 -38.67
N THR A 29 -0.49 23.97 -38.58
CA THR A 29 -0.30 24.99 -39.60
C THR A 29 1.13 25.49 -39.55
N ALA A 30 1.87 25.22 -40.62
CA ALA A 30 3.18 25.79 -40.87
C ALA A 30 3.08 27.32 -41.07
N LEU A 31 3.86 28.07 -40.30
CA LEU A 31 4.19 29.47 -40.58
C LEU A 31 5.67 29.54 -40.91
N SER A 32 5.94 29.64 -42.21
CA SER A 32 7.24 30.03 -42.76
C SER A 32 7.40 31.54 -42.57
N SER A 33 8.42 31.97 -41.85
CA SER A 33 9.02 33.28 -42.08
C SER A 33 10.54 33.13 -41.98
N SER A 34 11.16 33.45 -43.09
CA SER A 34 12.60 33.48 -43.34
C SER A 34 13.19 34.72 -42.69
N ASP A 35 14.18 34.54 -41.82
CA ASP A 35 15.13 35.61 -41.50
C ASP A 35 16.55 35.06 -41.42
N ASN A 36 17.40 35.70 -42.22
CA ASN A 36 18.81 35.41 -42.45
C ASN A 36 19.65 35.64 -41.19
N PHE A 37 20.39 34.62 -40.74
CA PHE A 37 21.53 34.78 -39.84
C PHE A 37 22.81 34.19 -40.47
N PRO A 38 23.96 34.88 -40.39
CA PRO A 38 25.18 34.45 -41.04
C PRO A 38 25.79 33.21 -40.39
N HIS A 39 26.19 32.25 -41.22
CA HIS A 39 26.91 31.04 -40.85
C HIS A 39 28.26 31.35 -40.19
N ASN A 40 28.35 31.18 -38.87
CA ASN A 40 29.62 30.94 -38.20
C ASN A 40 29.80 29.43 -37.99
N LYS A 41 30.75 28.82 -38.70
CA LYS A 41 31.12 27.41 -38.54
C LYS A 41 32.03 27.27 -37.32
N SER A 42 31.43 27.16 -36.14
CA SER A 42 32.08 26.56 -34.97
C SER A 42 31.31 25.29 -34.63
N THR A 43 31.91 24.14 -34.87
CA THR A 43 31.46 22.85 -34.32
C THR A 43 31.29 23.02 -32.81
N PRO A 44 30.09 22.85 -32.24
CA PRO A 44 29.96 22.82 -30.80
C PRO A 44 30.73 21.60 -30.29
N PRO A 45 31.44 21.71 -29.15
CA PRO A 45 31.98 20.52 -28.51
C PRO A 45 30.80 19.60 -28.22
N ALA A 46 30.98 18.29 -28.47
CA ALA A 46 30.03 17.28 -28.06
C ALA A 46 29.76 17.49 -26.57
N CYS A 47 28.59 18.04 -26.26
CA CYS A 47 28.04 18.00 -24.93
C CYS A 47 27.69 16.53 -24.72
N GLU A 48 28.66 15.75 -24.24
CA GLU A 48 28.38 14.50 -23.56
C GLU A 48 27.54 14.86 -22.35
N ASP A 49 26.24 14.97 -22.56
CA ASP A 49 25.25 15.00 -21.49
C ASP A 49 25.17 13.58 -20.90
N LYS A 50 26.21 13.22 -20.14
CA LYS A 50 26.20 12.04 -19.26
C LYS A 50 25.44 12.40 -17.98
N SER A 51 24.19 12.81 -18.15
CA SER A 51 23.22 12.94 -17.06
C SER A 51 22.14 11.86 -17.19
N MET A 52 22.54 10.63 -17.53
CA MET A 52 21.82 9.47 -17.01
C MET A 52 22.42 9.26 -15.64
N ALA A 53 21.69 9.61 -14.57
CA ALA A 53 22.13 9.31 -13.21
C ALA A 53 22.54 7.84 -13.17
N GLU A 54 23.85 7.58 -13.10
CA GLU A 54 24.36 6.21 -13.05
C GLU A 54 23.65 5.54 -11.88
N HIS A 55 23.12 4.33 -12.12
CA HIS A 55 22.54 3.52 -11.07
C HIS A 55 23.65 3.21 -10.06
N ILE A 56 23.74 3.99 -8.99
CA ILE A 56 24.78 3.83 -7.97
C ILE A 56 24.45 2.55 -7.21
N LYS A 57 25.18 1.49 -7.53
CA LYS A 57 25.09 0.21 -6.84
C LYS A 57 25.77 0.31 -5.49
N MET A 58 25.11 -0.17 -4.46
CA MET A 58 25.72 -0.35 -3.15
C MET A 58 26.37 -1.74 -3.08
N THR A 59 27.47 -1.87 -2.33
CA THR A 59 27.93 -3.18 -1.91
C THR A 59 26.90 -3.84 -1.00
N PRO A 60 26.89 -5.18 -0.84
CA PRO A 60 25.96 -5.85 0.06
C PRO A 60 26.00 -5.32 1.50
N GLN A 61 27.19 -4.94 1.98
CA GLN A 61 27.35 -4.40 3.32
C GLN A 61 26.74 -2.99 3.45
N GLU A 62 27.01 -2.10 2.48
CA GLU A 62 26.43 -0.75 2.45
C GLU A 62 24.90 -0.80 2.33
N ALA A 63 24.37 -1.66 1.47
CA ALA A 63 22.93 -1.86 1.31
C ALA A 63 22.28 -2.33 2.62
N LYS A 64 22.89 -3.32 3.29
CA LYS A 64 22.41 -3.84 4.57
C LYS A 64 22.42 -2.77 5.66
N GLU A 65 23.49 -1.99 5.76
CA GLU A 65 23.60 -0.88 6.71
C GLU A 65 22.56 0.22 6.44
N LYS A 66 22.35 0.57 5.17
CA LYS A 66 21.31 1.53 4.78
C LYS A 66 19.91 1.03 5.16
N VAL A 67 19.55 -0.23 4.86
CA VAL A 67 18.25 -0.80 5.25
C VAL A 67 18.08 -0.82 6.76
N ALA A 68 19.11 -1.20 7.51
CA ALA A 68 19.07 -1.18 8.98
C ALA A 68 18.85 0.24 9.54
N ALA A 69 19.49 1.25 8.93
CA ALA A 69 19.28 2.65 9.30
C ALA A 69 17.85 3.13 9.00
N LEU A 70 17.28 2.76 7.84
CA LEU A 70 15.90 3.08 7.48
C LEU A 70 14.89 2.40 8.41
N ARG A 71 15.08 1.12 8.72
CA ARG A 71 14.28 0.41 9.73
C ARG A 71 14.36 1.08 11.10
N LYS A 72 15.55 1.55 11.50
CA LYS A 72 15.68 2.31 12.76
C LYS A 72 14.82 3.58 12.75
N ILE A 73 14.75 4.30 11.62
CA ILE A 73 13.89 5.48 11.49
C ILE A 73 12.42 5.11 11.68
N VAL A 74 11.96 4.00 11.08
CA VAL A 74 10.59 3.48 11.28
C VAL A 74 10.30 3.26 12.76
N LEU A 75 11.17 2.50 13.44
CA LEU A 75 10.98 2.13 14.85
C LEU A 75 11.05 3.34 15.79
N ASP A 76 12.02 4.24 15.57
CA ASP A 76 12.14 5.49 16.34
C ASP A 76 10.89 6.37 16.17
N THR A 77 10.36 6.45 14.94
CA THR A 77 9.14 7.23 14.65
C THR A 77 7.92 6.59 15.29
N TYR A 78 7.80 5.25 15.28
CA TYR A 78 6.73 4.53 15.95
C TYR A 78 6.75 4.78 17.47
N GLU A 79 7.92 4.68 18.09
CA GLU A 79 8.09 4.94 19.53
C GLU A 79 7.64 6.37 19.90
N LYS A 80 8.01 7.33 19.05
CA LYS A 80 7.72 8.75 19.25
C LYS A 80 6.25 9.11 19.02
N GLU A 81 5.67 8.65 17.91
CA GLU A 81 4.39 9.18 17.41
C GLU A 81 3.19 8.25 17.71
N ILE A 82 3.40 6.93 17.83
CA ILE A 82 2.30 5.94 17.91
C ILE A 82 2.25 5.25 19.27
N LYS A 83 3.38 4.70 19.74
CA LYS A 83 3.40 3.82 20.92
C LYS A 83 2.75 4.46 22.15
N ASN A 84 3.02 5.74 22.37
CA ASN A 84 2.49 6.50 23.50
C ASN A 84 1.30 7.39 23.14
N HIS A 85 0.72 7.24 21.94
CA HIS A 85 -0.44 8.02 21.52
C HIS A 85 -1.65 7.77 22.45
N PRO A 86 -2.47 8.80 22.77
CA PRO A 86 -3.59 8.68 23.70
C PRO A 86 -4.56 7.55 23.39
N PHE A 87 -4.86 7.32 22.11
CA PHE A 87 -5.67 6.19 21.66
C PHE A 87 -5.16 4.84 22.20
N PHE A 88 -3.84 4.59 22.07
CA PHE A 88 -3.23 3.34 22.51
C PHE A 88 -3.07 3.26 24.03
N GLN A 89 -2.83 4.38 24.70
CA GLN A 89 -2.82 4.43 26.16
C GLN A 89 -4.19 4.02 26.74
N GLU A 90 -5.27 4.59 26.22
CA GLU A 90 -6.63 4.26 26.64
C GLU A 90 -7.07 2.85 26.21
N LEU A 91 -6.67 2.42 25.00
CA LEU A 91 -6.91 1.05 24.53
C LEU A 91 -6.32 0.06 25.52
N ARG A 92 -5.02 0.20 25.84
CA ARG A 92 -4.30 -0.64 26.81
C ARG A 92 -4.87 -0.53 28.21
N ALA A 93 -5.35 0.64 28.63
CA ALA A 93 -5.99 0.79 29.94
C ALA A 93 -7.40 0.17 30.02
N GLY A 94 -8.03 -0.13 28.88
CA GLY A 94 -9.42 -0.59 28.84
C GLY A 94 -10.43 0.55 28.99
N THR A 95 -10.01 1.80 28.80
CA THR A 95 -10.82 3.01 29.02
C THR A 95 -11.30 3.66 27.73
N LEU A 96 -10.76 3.26 26.57
CA LEU A 96 -11.19 3.75 25.26
C LEU A 96 -12.64 3.35 25.02
N SER A 97 -13.55 4.29 24.74
CA SER A 97 -14.98 3.91 24.61
C SER A 97 -15.23 2.90 23.48
N LYS A 98 -16.20 1.97 23.64
CA LYS A 98 -16.59 1.03 22.57
C LYS A 98 -16.96 1.73 21.26
N GLU A 99 -17.57 2.91 21.33
CA GLU A 99 -17.91 3.70 20.15
C GLU A 99 -16.68 4.24 19.40
N HIS A 100 -15.56 4.52 20.09
CA HIS A 100 -14.28 4.81 19.43
C HIS A 100 -13.78 3.59 18.63
N LEU A 101 -13.92 2.38 19.17
CA LEU A 101 -13.55 1.14 18.47
C LEU A 101 -14.45 0.88 17.25
N LYS A 102 -15.75 1.16 17.36
CA LYS A 102 -16.67 1.13 16.21
C LYS A 102 -16.29 2.15 15.15
N PHE A 103 -15.95 3.37 15.56
CA PHE A 103 -15.51 4.42 14.65
C PHE A 103 -14.20 4.06 13.95
N TRP A 104 -13.24 3.52 14.71
CA TRP A 104 -11.98 3.01 14.20
C TRP A 104 -12.20 1.92 13.15
N VAL A 105 -12.98 0.88 13.44
CA VAL A 105 -13.12 -0.27 12.51
C VAL A 105 -13.80 0.14 11.20
N LYS A 106 -14.76 1.07 11.24
CA LYS A 106 -15.40 1.62 10.04
C LYS A 106 -14.41 2.34 9.12
N ASN A 107 -13.42 3.04 9.69
CA ASN A 107 -12.41 3.74 8.91
C ASN A 107 -11.23 2.82 8.50
N TRP A 108 -10.87 1.87 9.35
CA TRP A 108 -9.76 0.94 9.14
C TRP A 108 -10.04 -0.10 8.05
N TYR A 109 -11.30 -0.51 7.89
CA TYR A 109 -11.68 -1.55 6.94
C TYR A 109 -11.26 -1.23 5.49
N ALA A 110 -11.42 0.01 5.04
CA ALA A 110 -10.99 0.44 3.71
C ALA A 110 -9.47 0.34 3.55
N PHE A 111 -8.70 0.75 4.55
CA PHE A 111 -7.24 0.62 4.53
C PHE A 111 -6.81 -0.84 4.36
N ALA A 112 -7.29 -1.73 5.23
CA ALA A 112 -6.91 -3.14 5.21
C ALA A 112 -7.29 -3.82 3.88
N LEU A 113 -8.42 -3.44 3.26
CA LEU A 113 -8.84 -4.02 1.99
C LEU A 113 -8.10 -3.44 0.78
N GLU A 114 -8.02 -2.12 0.69
CA GLU A 114 -7.47 -1.42 -0.47
C GLU A 114 -5.94 -1.55 -0.54
N VAL A 115 -5.22 -1.47 0.59
CA VAL A 115 -3.75 -1.60 0.60
C VAL A 115 -3.31 -3.00 0.19
N ASN A 116 -3.98 -4.04 0.70
CA ASN A 116 -3.71 -5.42 0.28
C ASN A 116 -3.98 -5.62 -1.22
N THR A 117 -5.02 -4.97 -1.74
CA THR A 117 -5.32 -4.96 -3.18
C THR A 117 -4.24 -4.24 -3.99
N GLY A 118 -3.75 -3.11 -3.47
CA GLY A 118 -2.63 -2.35 -4.04
C GLY A 118 -1.35 -3.18 -4.11
N MET A 119 -1.01 -3.96 -3.08
CA MET A 119 0.20 -4.78 -3.06
C MET A 119 0.32 -5.71 -4.28
N ALA A 120 -0.79 -6.23 -4.82
CA ALA A 120 -0.76 -7.07 -6.02
C ALA A 120 -0.16 -6.36 -7.25
N THR A 121 -0.20 -5.03 -7.32
CA THR A 121 0.39 -4.27 -8.44
C THR A 121 1.90 -4.31 -8.43
N VAL A 122 2.53 -4.45 -7.26
CA VAL A 122 3.99 -4.41 -7.07
C VAL A 122 4.69 -5.49 -7.89
N TYR A 123 4.09 -6.69 -7.96
CA TYR A 123 4.66 -7.82 -8.69
C TYR A 123 4.67 -7.56 -10.20
N HIS A 124 3.58 -6.99 -10.73
CA HIS A 124 3.53 -6.60 -12.14
C HIS A 124 4.49 -5.44 -12.45
N GLN A 125 4.46 -4.39 -11.63
CA GLN A 125 5.23 -3.17 -11.82
C GLN A 125 6.73 -3.45 -11.84
N PHE A 126 7.21 -4.29 -10.92
CA PHE A 126 8.63 -4.62 -10.82
C PHE A 126 8.95 -6.03 -11.33
N VAL A 127 8.13 -6.58 -12.24
CA VAL A 127 8.32 -7.93 -12.80
C VAL A 127 9.73 -8.11 -13.41
N GLY A 128 10.30 -7.06 -14.00
CA GLY A 128 11.66 -7.09 -14.54
C GLY A 128 12.74 -7.29 -13.46
N PHE A 129 12.53 -6.74 -12.27
CA PHE A 129 13.40 -6.97 -11.10
C PHE A 129 13.19 -8.38 -10.56
N PHE A 130 11.95 -8.79 -10.28
CA PHE A 130 11.65 -10.11 -9.72
C PHE A 130 12.10 -11.27 -10.62
N LYS A 131 11.95 -11.16 -11.94
CA LYS A 131 12.46 -12.16 -12.90
C LYS A 131 13.98 -12.37 -12.84
N ARG A 132 14.74 -11.41 -12.31
CA ARG A 132 16.19 -11.53 -12.11
C ARG A 132 16.57 -12.08 -10.73
N HIS A 133 15.61 -12.13 -9.81
CA HIS A 133 15.77 -12.61 -8.43
C HIS A 133 14.61 -13.56 -8.08
N PRO A 134 14.61 -14.81 -8.61
CA PRO A 134 13.50 -15.74 -8.45
C PRO A 134 13.16 -16.06 -6.97
N ASP A 135 14.15 -15.99 -6.08
CA ASP A 135 13.93 -16.15 -4.64
C ASP A 135 13.12 -15.00 -4.03
N LEU A 136 13.27 -13.78 -4.56
CA LEU A 136 12.45 -12.62 -4.16
C LEU A 136 11.08 -12.65 -4.84
N GLU A 137 11.00 -13.19 -6.05
CA GLU A 137 9.74 -13.47 -6.74
C GLU A 137 8.86 -14.42 -5.92
N ASP A 138 9.42 -15.54 -5.46
CA ASP A 138 8.69 -16.51 -4.63
C ASP A 138 8.17 -15.86 -3.34
N ARG A 139 9.00 -15.03 -2.68
CA ARG A 139 8.63 -14.33 -1.44
C ARG A 139 7.49 -13.33 -1.64
N ILE A 140 7.60 -12.46 -2.65
CA ILE A 140 6.55 -11.47 -2.88
C ILE A 140 5.25 -12.13 -3.34
N ALA A 141 5.33 -13.21 -4.13
CA ALA A 141 4.17 -13.97 -4.56
C ALA A 141 3.49 -14.69 -3.38
N GLN A 142 4.26 -15.29 -2.48
CA GLN A 142 3.73 -15.90 -1.26
C GLN A 142 3.02 -14.86 -0.39
N LYS A 143 3.69 -13.73 -0.12
CA LYS A 143 3.14 -12.62 0.66
C LYS A 143 1.82 -12.11 0.09
N ILE A 144 1.78 -11.80 -1.22
CA ILE A 144 0.54 -11.43 -1.91
C ILE A 144 -0.51 -12.54 -1.74
N GLY A 145 -0.15 -13.80 -1.98
CA GLY A 145 -1.05 -14.94 -1.84
C GLY A 145 -1.68 -15.05 -0.45
N GLU A 146 -0.89 -14.86 0.61
CA GLU A 146 -1.34 -14.88 2.00
C GLU A 146 -2.41 -13.81 2.25
N GLU A 147 -2.19 -12.58 1.79
CA GLU A 147 -3.13 -11.47 1.96
C GLU A 147 -4.52 -11.72 1.33
N PHE A 148 -4.61 -12.56 0.28
CA PHE A 148 -5.87 -12.88 -0.40
C PHE A 148 -6.45 -14.25 -0.07
N THR A 149 -5.66 -15.20 0.42
CA THR A 149 -6.08 -16.60 0.52
C THR A 149 -5.87 -17.21 1.90
N THR A 150 -5.09 -16.58 2.78
CA THR A 150 -4.82 -17.05 4.14
C THR A 150 -5.60 -16.22 5.16
N PRO A 151 -6.27 -16.85 6.14
CA PRO A 151 -6.44 -18.28 6.37
C PRO A 151 -7.59 -18.90 5.55
N ALA A 152 -8.29 -18.09 4.75
CA ALA A 152 -9.34 -18.52 3.83
C ALA A 152 -9.50 -17.49 2.71
N LEU A 153 -10.32 -17.79 1.70
CA LEU A 153 -10.57 -16.90 0.56
C LEU A 153 -11.02 -15.50 0.99
N GLY A 154 -10.35 -14.49 0.41
CA GLY A 154 -10.45 -13.07 0.77
C GLY A 154 -9.55 -12.63 1.93
N GLY A 155 -8.74 -13.56 2.44
CA GLY A 155 -7.55 -13.35 3.24
C GLY A 155 -7.72 -12.48 4.48
N HIS A 156 -6.71 -11.66 4.74
CA HIS A 156 -6.56 -10.89 5.98
C HIS A 156 -7.69 -9.88 6.19
N ALA A 157 -8.04 -9.09 5.17
CA ALA A 157 -9.06 -8.05 5.27
C ALA A 157 -10.44 -8.58 5.69
N ARG A 158 -10.83 -9.79 5.25
CA ARG A 158 -12.13 -10.38 5.64
C ARG A 158 -12.22 -10.77 7.11
N MET A 159 -11.09 -10.87 7.81
CA MET A 159 -11.08 -11.16 9.25
C MET A 159 -11.56 -9.98 10.09
N LEU A 160 -11.70 -8.78 9.51
CA LEU A 160 -12.31 -7.63 10.18
C LEU A 160 -13.83 -7.73 10.32
N ALA A 161 -14.52 -8.52 9.48
CA ALA A 161 -15.98 -8.61 9.55
C ALA A 161 -16.50 -9.26 10.87
N PRO A 162 -15.92 -10.37 11.36
CA PRO A 162 -16.22 -10.89 12.69
C PRO A 162 -15.93 -9.89 13.82
N LEU A 163 -14.78 -9.20 13.76
CA LEU A 163 -14.39 -8.18 14.73
C LEU A 163 -15.42 -7.04 14.80
N ALA A 164 -15.77 -6.49 13.64
CA ALA A 164 -16.75 -5.41 13.52
C ALA A 164 -18.11 -5.83 14.07
N LYS A 165 -18.57 -7.04 13.74
CA LYS A 165 -19.83 -7.59 14.27
C LYS A 165 -19.80 -7.69 15.79
N ALA A 166 -18.70 -8.15 16.38
CA ALA A 166 -18.53 -8.23 17.83
C ALA A 166 -18.53 -6.85 18.51
N LEU A 167 -18.04 -5.82 17.79
CA LEU A 167 -18.12 -4.43 18.21
C LEU A 167 -19.50 -3.80 17.97
N GLY A 168 -20.42 -4.48 17.27
CA GLY A 168 -21.75 -4.00 16.95
C GLY A 168 -21.83 -3.14 15.68
N VAL A 169 -20.92 -3.36 14.73
CA VAL A 169 -20.89 -2.74 13.40
C VAL A 169 -21.16 -3.82 12.34
N GLN A 170 -22.12 -3.58 11.47
CA GLN A 170 -22.45 -4.48 10.38
C GLN A 170 -21.51 -4.26 9.19
N LEU A 171 -21.27 -5.31 8.39
CA LEU A 171 -20.36 -5.25 7.24
C LEU A 171 -20.71 -4.12 6.25
N HIS A 172 -21.99 -3.92 5.94
CA HIS A 172 -22.41 -2.85 5.02
C HIS A 172 -22.07 -1.45 5.55
N GLU A 173 -22.03 -1.26 6.87
CA GLU A 173 -21.64 0.03 7.47
C GLU A 173 -20.15 0.32 7.33
N MET A 174 -19.32 -0.71 7.18
CA MET A 174 -17.90 -0.55 6.87
C MET A 174 -17.65 -0.36 5.37
N ILE A 175 -18.42 -1.05 4.53
CA ILE A 175 -18.33 -0.94 3.06
C ILE A 175 -18.74 0.46 2.61
N GLU A 176 -19.86 0.96 3.12
CA GLU A 176 -20.43 2.26 2.74
C GLU A 176 -19.92 3.40 3.65
N ALA A 177 -18.85 3.18 4.41
CA ALA A 177 -18.31 4.19 5.32
C ALA A 177 -17.72 5.37 4.54
N GLU A 178 -18.23 6.57 4.79
CA GLU A 178 -17.53 7.80 4.43
C GLU A 178 -16.33 7.96 5.37
N LEU A 179 -15.13 7.76 4.83
CA LEU A 179 -13.89 7.86 5.59
C LEU A 179 -13.62 9.28 6.02
N ILE A 180 -13.06 9.46 7.23
CA ILE A 180 -12.48 10.76 7.61
C ILE A 180 -11.29 11.09 6.71
N PRO A 181 -10.96 12.39 6.54
CA PRO A 181 -9.84 12.80 5.69
C PRO A 181 -8.51 12.11 6.02
N GLU A 182 -8.21 11.87 7.30
CA GLU A 182 -7.00 11.15 7.73
C GLU A 182 -7.01 9.69 7.30
N ALA A 183 -8.16 9.03 7.38
CA ALA A 183 -8.30 7.64 6.96
C ALA A 183 -8.21 7.54 5.44
N ARG A 184 -8.90 8.40 4.69
CA ARG A 184 -8.79 8.42 3.22
C ARG A 184 -7.36 8.77 2.77
N GLY A 185 -6.73 9.75 3.41
CA GLY A 185 -5.35 10.13 3.14
C GLY A 185 -4.36 9.00 3.40
N LEU A 186 -4.55 8.24 4.49
CA LEU A 186 -3.78 7.04 4.77
C LEU A 186 -3.94 6.01 3.64
N VAL A 187 -5.18 5.67 3.27
CA VAL A 187 -5.43 4.68 2.21
C VAL A 187 -4.83 5.13 0.88
N ASP A 188 -5.06 6.37 0.47
CA ASP A 188 -4.55 6.91 -0.79
C ASP A 188 -3.01 6.93 -0.83
N PHE A 189 -2.37 7.26 0.28
CA PHE A 189 -0.91 7.26 0.38
C PHE A 189 -0.33 5.85 0.17
N PHE A 190 -0.84 4.86 0.90
CA PHE A 190 -0.33 3.48 0.84
C PHE A 190 -0.69 2.77 -0.47
N VAL A 191 -1.90 2.99 -1.01
CA VAL A 191 -2.27 2.40 -2.30
C VAL A 191 -1.39 2.98 -3.40
N ARG A 192 -1.13 4.31 -3.39
CA ARG A 192 -0.25 4.92 -4.38
C ARG A 192 1.21 4.52 -4.22
N SER A 193 1.68 4.22 -3.01
CA SER A 193 3.05 3.75 -2.82
C SER A 193 3.33 2.38 -3.44
N TRP A 194 2.30 1.56 -3.63
CA TRP A 194 2.38 0.30 -4.38
C TRP A 194 2.32 0.43 -5.91
N ILE A 195 1.81 1.56 -6.43
CA ILE A 195 1.47 1.71 -7.86
C ILE A 195 2.41 2.66 -8.60
N ASP A 196 2.77 3.79 -7.99
CA ASP A 196 3.35 4.93 -8.72
C ASP A 196 4.80 5.24 -8.32
N ILE A 197 5.37 4.51 -7.35
CA ILE A 197 6.65 4.86 -6.72
C ILE A 197 7.80 3.97 -7.23
N PRO A 198 9.04 4.49 -7.40
CA PRO A 198 10.22 3.67 -7.72
C PRO A 198 10.49 2.55 -6.71
N LEU A 199 11.13 1.46 -7.17
CA LEU A 199 11.32 0.23 -6.38
C LEU A 199 11.88 0.47 -4.97
N ALA A 200 13.02 1.16 -4.83
CA ALA A 200 13.63 1.37 -3.51
C ALA A 200 12.77 2.28 -2.62
N GLU A 201 12.15 3.32 -3.17
CA GLU A 201 11.24 4.20 -2.43
C GLU A 201 9.99 3.44 -1.95
N CYS A 202 9.41 2.59 -2.80
CA CYS A 202 8.25 1.75 -2.49
C CYS A 202 8.54 0.82 -1.30
N PHE A 203 9.63 0.05 -1.37
CA PHE A 203 9.99 -0.85 -0.29
C PHE A 203 10.55 -0.15 0.96
N ALA A 204 11.04 1.10 0.84
CA ALA A 204 11.40 1.93 1.99
C ALA A 204 10.16 2.45 2.74
N ILE A 205 9.11 2.86 2.03
CA ILE A 205 7.79 3.14 2.63
C ILE A 205 7.31 1.90 3.37
N HIS A 206 7.38 0.75 2.68
CA HIS A 206 6.86 -0.51 3.17
C HIS A 206 7.70 -1.21 4.26
N LEU A 207 8.71 -0.53 4.83
CA LEU A 207 9.39 -1.00 6.05
C LEU A 207 8.55 -0.80 7.33
N GLU A 208 7.53 0.05 7.26
CA GLU A 208 6.57 0.29 8.34
C GLU A 208 5.79 -0.95 8.78
N GLU A 209 5.69 -1.99 7.94
CA GLU A 209 4.86 -3.16 8.20
C GLU A 209 5.12 -3.82 9.57
N GLU A 210 6.36 -3.83 10.04
CA GLU A 210 6.71 -4.35 11.37
C GLU A 210 5.93 -3.63 12.50
N ILE A 211 5.62 -2.34 12.34
CA ILE A 211 4.84 -1.59 13.33
C ILE A 211 3.38 -2.04 13.37
N PHE A 212 2.83 -2.59 12.28
CA PHE A 212 1.49 -3.20 12.30
C PHE A 212 1.47 -4.44 13.18
N GLY A 213 2.58 -5.17 13.27
CA GLY A 213 2.76 -6.24 14.24
C GLY A 213 2.63 -5.75 15.69
N PHE A 214 3.30 -4.64 16.04
CA PHE A 214 3.20 -4.05 17.38
C PHE A 214 1.82 -3.46 17.69
N ILE A 215 1.20 -2.77 16.72
CA ILE A 215 -0.17 -2.25 16.83
C ILE A 215 -1.14 -3.41 17.04
N SER A 216 -0.97 -4.51 16.28
CA SER A 216 -1.80 -5.70 16.39
C SER A 216 -1.67 -6.37 17.75
N GLN A 217 -0.46 -6.41 18.31
CA GLN A 217 -0.24 -6.85 19.68
C GLN A 217 -0.99 -6.00 20.71
N ASP A 218 -0.95 -4.67 20.57
CA ASP A 218 -1.70 -3.75 21.44
C ASP A 218 -3.20 -4.05 21.41
N PHE A 219 -3.78 -4.22 20.21
CA PHE A 219 -5.19 -4.59 20.07
C PHE A 219 -5.48 -5.98 20.65
N ARG A 220 -4.71 -7.01 20.28
CA ARG A 220 -4.94 -8.39 20.74
C ARG A 220 -4.93 -8.50 22.27
N THR A 221 -4.00 -7.81 22.92
CA THR A 221 -3.85 -7.85 24.39
C THR A 221 -4.89 -7.00 25.11
N SER A 222 -5.46 -6.00 24.44
CA SER A 222 -6.37 -5.03 25.06
C SER A 222 -7.85 -5.34 24.83
N LEU A 223 -8.22 -5.84 23.66
CA LEU A 223 -9.60 -6.10 23.27
C LEU A 223 -10.39 -7.09 24.17
N PRO A 224 -9.77 -8.05 24.90
CA PRO A 224 -10.48 -8.83 25.92
C PRO A 224 -11.15 -7.98 27.00
N LYS A 225 -10.59 -6.81 27.35
CA LYS A 225 -11.17 -5.86 28.34
C LYS A 225 -12.50 -5.28 27.87
N TYR A 226 -12.77 -5.35 26.56
CA TYR A 226 -14.01 -4.88 25.94
C TYR A 226 -15.03 -6.01 25.71
N GLY A 227 -14.67 -7.24 26.11
CA GLY A 227 -15.51 -8.43 25.99
C GLY A 227 -15.34 -9.22 24.70
N LEU A 228 -14.28 -8.95 23.93
CA LEU A 228 -14.02 -9.67 22.67
C LEU A 228 -13.27 -10.98 22.93
N THR A 229 -13.67 -12.01 22.18
CA THR A 229 -13.07 -13.35 22.23
C THR A 229 -11.87 -13.48 21.29
N LYS A 230 -11.06 -14.54 21.48
CA LYS A 230 -9.91 -14.83 20.63
C LYS A 230 -10.27 -14.96 19.15
N GLU A 231 -11.41 -15.55 18.84
CA GLU A 231 -11.87 -15.75 17.46
C GLU A 231 -12.32 -14.43 16.81
N GLU A 232 -12.97 -13.55 17.57
CA GLU A 232 -13.38 -12.22 17.07
C GLU A 232 -12.18 -11.30 16.82
N MET A 233 -11.07 -11.54 17.50
CA MET A 233 -9.81 -10.77 17.34
C MET A 233 -8.80 -11.44 16.42
N LYS A 234 -9.21 -12.45 15.64
CA LYS A 234 -8.30 -13.26 14.80
C LYS A 234 -7.44 -12.41 13.85
N TYR A 235 -8.00 -11.31 13.33
CA TYR A 235 -7.29 -10.34 12.49
C TYR A 235 -5.95 -9.92 13.12
N PHE A 236 -5.96 -9.49 14.39
CA PHE A 236 -4.76 -8.99 15.07
C PHE A 236 -3.78 -10.09 15.42
N ARG A 237 -4.24 -11.30 15.73
CA ARG A 237 -3.33 -12.42 15.95
C ARG A 237 -2.53 -12.72 14.68
N VAL A 238 -3.21 -12.78 13.54
CA VAL A 238 -2.56 -13.11 12.26
C VAL A 238 -1.56 -12.02 11.85
N HIS A 239 -1.90 -10.75 12.00
CA HIS A 239 -0.96 -9.66 11.68
C HIS A 239 0.20 -9.56 12.68
N GLU A 240 -0.02 -9.78 13.99
CA GLU A 240 1.10 -9.87 14.94
C GLU A 240 2.07 -11.00 14.57
N GLU A 241 1.54 -12.18 14.21
CA GLU A 241 2.37 -13.33 13.84
C GLU A 241 3.09 -13.12 12.50
N ALA A 242 2.37 -12.63 11.48
CA ALA A 242 2.91 -12.43 10.13
C ALA A 242 3.91 -11.25 10.10
N ASP A 243 3.51 -10.09 10.59
CA ASP A 243 4.28 -8.84 10.42
C ASP A 243 5.55 -8.82 11.30
N LEU A 244 5.57 -9.60 12.39
CA LEU A 244 6.78 -9.80 13.21
C LEU A 244 7.63 -11.00 12.77
N SER A 245 7.20 -11.75 11.75
CA SER A 245 7.99 -12.87 11.21
C SER A 245 9.07 -12.38 10.25
N GLU A 246 10.20 -13.09 10.22
CA GLU A 246 11.26 -12.82 9.22
C GLU A 246 10.81 -13.18 7.79
N GLU A 247 9.87 -14.10 7.63
CA GLU A 247 9.40 -14.56 6.33
C GLU A 247 8.49 -13.54 5.67
N HIS A 248 7.49 -13.01 6.38
CA HIS A 248 6.55 -12.03 5.84
C HIS A 248 7.02 -10.59 6.09
N GLY A 249 7.19 -10.17 7.35
CA GLY A 249 7.66 -8.82 7.71
C GLY A 249 9.11 -8.53 7.29
N GLY A 250 9.96 -9.55 7.22
CA GLY A 250 11.34 -9.40 6.74
C GLY A 250 11.45 -9.28 5.21
N THR A 251 10.42 -9.65 4.44
CA THR A 251 10.49 -9.67 2.96
C THR A 251 10.76 -8.28 2.38
N ASN A 252 10.15 -7.22 2.94
CA ASN A 252 10.35 -5.85 2.44
C ASN A 252 11.80 -5.38 2.65
N GLN A 253 12.44 -5.77 3.76
CA GLN A 253 13.84 -5.46 4.04
C GLN A 253 14.79 -6.13 3.04
N ILE A 254 14.56 -7.41 2.75
CA ILE A 254 15.40 -8.19 1.83
C ILE A 254 15.27 -7.65 0.40
N ILE A 255 14.04 -7.35 -0.04
CA ILE A 255 13.79 -6.78 -1.37
C ILE A 255 14.46 -5.41 -1.48
N LEU A 256 14.31 -4.54 -0.48
CA LEU A 256 14.96 -3.22 -0.48
C LEU A 256 16.47 -3.34 -0.54
N GLN A 257 17.08 -4.22 0.27
CA GLN A 257 18.52 -4.44 0.25
C GLN A 257 18.97 -4.83 -1.17
N LYS A 258 18.28 -5.78 -1.80
CA LYS A 258 18.64 -6.23 -3.14
C LYS A 258 18.43 -5.16 -4.21
N ALA A 259 17.39 -4.34 -4.07
CA ALA A 259 17.16 -3.19 -4.93
C ALA A 259 18.33 -2.20 -4.87
N LEU A 260 18.86 -1.92 -3.68
CA LEU A 260 20.03 -1.04 -3.49
C LEU A 260 21.31 -1.63 -4.09
N GLU A 261 21.55 -2.94 -3.92
CA GLU A 261 22.67 -3.65 -4.54
C GLU A 261 22.64 -3.57 -6.08
N ASP A 262 21.44 -3.61 -6.66
CA ASP A 262 21.23 -3.56 -8.11
C ASP A 262 21.21 -2.12 -8.67
N GLY A 263 21.27 -1.09 -7.82
CA GLY A 263 21.34 0.31 -8.21
C GLY A 263 19.97 0.98 -8.41
N TYR A 264 18.92 0.48 -7.76
CA TYR A 264 17.60 1.12 -7.71
C TYR A 264 17.48 2.21 -6.63
N GLY A 265 18.56 2.54 -5.93
CA GLY A 265 18.57 3.49 -4.82
C GLY A 265 18.51 4.98 -5.20
N ASN A 266 18.28 5.31 -6.47
CA ASN A 266 18.17 6.71 -6.90
C ASN A 266 16.91 7.35 -6.31
N GLU A 267 17.08 8.45 -5.60
CA GLU A 267 16.00 9.17 -4.91
C GLU A 267 15.43 10.29 -5.78
N ARG A 268 14.10 10.40 -5.86
CA ARG A 268 13.47 11.58 -6.47
C ARG A 268 13.62 12.80 -5.56
N ALA A 269 13.64 13.99 -6.17
CA ALA A 269 13.68 15.24 -5.41
C ALA A 269 12.51 15.31 -4.41
N GLY A 270 12.84 15.52 -3.13
CA GLY A 270 11.85 15.56 -2.04
C GLY A 270 11.38 14.19 -1.53
N TRP A 271 11.92 13.08 -2.06
CA TRP A 271 11.60 11.71 -1.65
C TRP A 271 12.86 10.89 -1.29
N PRO A 272 13.74 11.36 -0.39
CA PRO A 272 14.84 10.53 0.07
C PRO A 272 14.30 9.29 0.80
N LEU A 273 15.04 8.18 0.79
CA LEU A 273 14.58 6.92 1.39
C LEU A 273 14.28 7.07 2.89
N GLU A 274 15.03 7.93 3.60
CA GLU A 274 14.78 8.29 5.00
C GLU A 274 13.41 8.96 5.19
N TYR A 275 13.00 9.81 4.24
CA TYR A 275 11.67 10.40 4.27
C TYR A 275 10.61 9.34 4.00
N CYS A 276 10.81 8.49 2.99
CA CYS A 276 9.92 7.38 2.66
C CYS A 276 9.64 6.47 3.87
N ALA A 277 10.69 6.07 4.59
CA ALA A 277 10.59 5.26 5.80
C ALA A 277 9.86 5.98 6.94
N ARG A 278 10.08 7.29 7.11
CA ARG A 278 9.45 8.07 8.19
C ARG A 278 7.98 8.37 7.92
N ILE A 279 7.66 8.84 6.71
CA ILE A 279 6.32 9.37 6.38
C ILE A 279 5.25 8.28 6.46
N ALA A 280 5.59 7.02 6.18
CA ALA A 280 4.67 5.88 6.31
C ALA A 280 4.14 5.75 7.74
N VAL A 281 5.03 5.90 8.73
CA VAL A 281 4.68 5.89 10.16
C VAL A 281 3.93 7.16 10.56
N GLU A 282 4.33 8.32 10.05
CA GLU A 282 3.64 9.61 10.32
C GLU A 282 2.20 9.60 9.78
N MET A 283 1.95 9.00 8.62
CA MET A 283 0.60 8.82 8.08
C MET A 283 -0.26 7.92 8.97
N MET A 284 0.33 6.86 9.53
CA MET A 284 -0.34 6.02 10.52
C MET A 284 -0.65 6.77 11.82
N ALA A 285 0.30 7.56 12.32
CA ALA A 285 0.07 8.42 13.47
C ALA A 285 -1.06 9.42 13.19
N HIS A 286 -1.06 10.05 12.00
CA HIS A 286 -2.09 10.98 11.56
C HIS A 286 -3.48 10.34 11.52
N PHE A 287 -3.58 9.08 11.10
CA PHE A 287 -4.82 8.31 11.18
C PHE A 287 -5.34 8.18 12.63
N TYR A 288 -4.49 7.74 13.57
CA TYR A 288 -4.91 7.59 14.97
C TYR A 288 -5.26 8.91 15.64
N ASP A 289 -4.54 9.97 15.30
CA ASP A 289 -4.85 11.35 15.62
C ASP A 289 -6.28 11.73 15.17
N GLY A 290 -6.61 11.40 13.92
CA GLY A 290 -7.92 11.63 13.33
C GLY A 290 -9.03 10.86 14.03
N ILE A 291 -8.80 9.57 14.30
CA ILE A 291 -9.74 8.70 15.03
C ILE A 291 -10.02 9.25 16.43
N TYR A 292 -8.97 9.61 17.18
CA TYR A 292 -9.09 10.05 18.56
C TYR A 292 -9.71 11.44 18.68
N ARG A 293 -9.37 12.38 17.79
CA ARG A 293 -9.93 13.74 17.83
C ARG A 293 -11.37 13.80 17.32
N ARG A 294 -11.67 13.19 16.17
CA ARG A 294 -12.97 13.40 15.49
C ARG A 294 -14.13 12.70 16.15
N TYR A 295 -13.88 11.54 16.75
CA TYR A 295 -14.94 10.88 17.50
C TYR A 295 -15.52 11.79 18.59
N ASN A 296 -14.67 12.59 19.26
CA ASN A 296 -15.12 13.54 20.29
C ASN A 296 -15.94 14.71 19.74
N HIS A 297 -15.93 14.95 18.42
CA HIS A 297 -16.65 16.04 17.75
C HIS A 297 -17.90 15.60 16.97
N THR A 298 -18.11 14.30 16.78
CA THR A 298 -19.33 13.73 16.18
C THR A 298 -20.44 13.46 17.20
N ARG A 299 -20.33 14.01 18.41
CA ARG A 299 -21.35 13.98 19.47
C ARG A 299 -22.05 15.32 19.61
#